data_AF-A0A819QTL3-F1
#
_entry.id   AF-A0A819QTL3-F1
#
_cell.length_a   1.000
_cell.length_b   1.000
_cell.length_c   1.000
_cell.angle_alpha   90.00
_cell.angle_beta   90.00
_cell.angle_gamma   90.00
#
_symmetry.space_group_name_H-M   'P 1'
#
loop_
_entity.id
_entity.type
_entity.pdbx_description
1 polymer ?
#
loop_
_entity_poly.entity_id
_entity_poly.type
_entity_poly.pdbx_seq_one_letter_code
_entity_poly.pdbx_strand_id
1 'polypeptide(L)'
;KYRTDRGVTRPKLTKYGVGGSLLALLILLIWFPLLFFSFSSSFYQPNPSNEVNVEIKLGPYLPIYQMTAQDIDLVPFTSADLKALRDRIDSLNIETATKDSAYGFLRDFNRDDIQCVNLFATSVDLWEISQPVRDTVVNNLRSNVTVPVRFSYTIRRSPLDQDNSGDQATIVTGENTVGITANDKSIRNALIEILNGAMDSRTTINFTIVNLLPRFLHVKPKAKPEEIFAFKNSNFILKNFIDYLKSTFCILGFLNDYYANITMGLNSTKTVPNSTDVWWEMSEYGNKYSYTPSCAFSGQNYLSMIFFNDKVSPANISFLTRYGIIGLYTTFVVVVARLFRTILQTSRTIMFNELPNVERLWHLLRDIYLVRENNMLPFEEELFAKLVFLYRSPETLIRFTKPKSE
;
A
#
# COMPACT_ATOMS: atom_id res chain seq x y z
N LYS A 1 -6.48 -21.51 58.77
CA LYS A 1 -7.89 -21.98 58.76
C LYS A 1 -8.04 -22.88 57.52
N TYR A 2 -8.62 -24.07 57.66
CA TYR A 2 -8.59 -25.24 56.75
C TYR A 2 -7.29 -26.09 56.81
N ARG A 3 -7.28 -27.07 57.72
CA ARG A 3 -6.25 -28.10 57.78
C ARG A 3 -6.63 -29.19 56.79
N THR A 4 -5.77 -29.46 55.81
CA THR A 4 -5.95 -30.63 54.94
C THR A 4 -5.43 -31.86 55.66
N ASP A 5 -6.19 -32.94 55.67
CA ASP A 5 -5.73 -34.21 56.20
C ASP A 5 -4.51 -34.71 55.42
N ARG A 6 -3.57 -35.32 56.14
CA ARG A 6 -2.33 -35.83 55.54
C ARG A 6 -2.66 -36.96 54.57
N GLY A 7 -2.05 -36.92 53.39
CA GLY A 7 -2.21 -37.97 52.37
C GLY A 7 -3.49 -37.90 51.53
N VAL A 8 -4.29 -36.82 51.64
CA VAL A 8 -5.52 -36.69 50.83
C VAL A 8 -5.22 -36.10 49.45
N THR A 9 -5.85 -36.66 48.42
CA THR A 9 -5.72 -36.17 47.05
C THR A 9 -6.32 -34.75 46.91
N ARG A 10 -5.63 -33.87 46.18
CA ARG A 10 -6.19 -32.56 45.82
C ARG A 10 -7.44 -32.75 44.94
N PRO A 11 -8.52 -31.98 45.16
CA PRO A 11 -9.76 -32.12 44.40
C PRO A 11 -9.51 -31.90 42.90
N LYS A 12 -10.21 -32.69 42.07
CA LYS A 12 -10.07 -32.66 40.60
C LYS A 12 -10.30 -31.26 40.03
N LEU A 13 -11.30 -30.53 40.54
CA LEU A 13 -11.62 -29.18 40.08
C LEU A 13 -10.44 -28.20 40.26
N THR A 14 -9.71 -28.26 41.38
CA THR A 14 -8.53 -27.39 41.58
C THR A 14 -7.40 -27.75 40.64
N LYS A 15 -7.19 -29.05 40.36
CA LYS A 15 -6.15 -29.50 39.42
C LYS A 15 -6.45 -29.05 37.99
N TYR A 16 -7.63 -29.37 37.48
CA TYR A 16 -8.02 -29.07 36.10
C TYR A 16 -8.38 -27.60 35.90
N GLY A 17 -8.95 -26.93 36.91
CA GLY A 17 -9.27 -25.51 36.83
C GLY A 17 -8.04 -24.63 36.78
N VAL A 18 -7.10 -24.78 37.74
CA VAL A 18 -5.88 -23.97 37.78
C VAL A 18 -4.95 -24.35 36.62
N GLY A 19 -4.72 -25.65 36.39
CA GLY A 19 -3.86 -26.11 35.30
C GLY A 19 -4.43 -25.77 33.92
N GLY A 20 -5.74 -25.95 33.73
CA GLY A 20 -6.42 -25.61 32.49
C GLY A 20 -6.46 -24.11 32.21
N SER A 21 -6.68 -23.28 33.23
CA SER A 21 -6.62 -21.82 33.10
C SER A 21 -5.22 -21.36 32.70
N LEU A 22 -4.16 -21.90 33.31
CA LEU A 22 -2.78 -21.56 32.98
C LEU A 22 -2.41 -22.02 31.55
N LEU A 23 -2.85 -23.20 31.14
CA LEU A 23 -2.67 -23.71 29.77
C LEU A 23 -3.42 -22.85 28.74
N ALA A 24 -4.67 -22.47 29.01
CA ALA A 24 -5.45 -21.60 28.15
C ALA A 24 -4.80 -20.21 27.98
N LEU A 25 -4.29 -19.63 29.07
CA LEU A 25 -3.57 -18.36 29.04
C LEU A 25 -2.29 -18.46 28.19
N LEU A 26 -1.55 -19.57 28.31
CA LEU A 26 -0.35 -19.80 27.49
C LEU A 26 -0.69 -19.91 26.00
N ILE A 27 -1.76 -20.65 25.65
CA ILE A 27 -2.23 -20.75 24.26
C ILE A 27 -2.63 -19.36 23.73
N LEU A 28 -3.40 -18.59 24.52
CA LEU A 28 -3.81 -17.24 24.15
C LEU A 28 -2.60 -16.35 23.89
N LEU A 29 -1.57 -16.39 24.73
CA LEU A 29 -0.35 -15.59 24.53
C LEU A 29 0.41 -15.99 23.26
N ILE A 30 0.48 -17.28 22.92
CA ILE A 30 1.12 -17.72 21.68
C ILE A 30 0.29 -17.26 20.46
N TRP A 31 -1.04 -17.29 20.56
CA TRP A 31 -1.93 -16.91 19.46
C TRP A 31 -2.17 -15.40 19.35
N PHE A 32 -1.92 -14.65 20.42
CA PHE A 32 -2.20 -13.21 20.49
C PHE A 32 -1.56 -12.40 19.36
N PRO A 33 -0.28 -12.59 19.00
CA PRO A 33 0.30 -11.83 17.88
C PRO A 33 -0.34 -12.16 16.52
N LEU A 34 -0.80 -13.39 16.32
CA LEU A 34 -1.50 -13.80 15.09
C LEU A 34 -2.89 -13.15 15.02
N LEU A 35 -3.63 -13.16 16.14
CA LEU A 35 -4.92 -12.49 16.25
C LEU A 35 -4.79 -10.98 16.07
N PHE A 36 -3.79 -10.37 16.70
CA PHE A 36 -3.49 -8.96 16.56
C PHE A 36 -3.15 -8.60 15.11
N PHE A 37 -2.40 -9.45 14.40
CA PHE A 37 -2.12 -9.22 12.99
C PHE A 37 -3.39 -9.29 12.12
N SER A 38 -4.24 -10.29 12.33
CA SER A 38 -5.52 -10.40 11.61
C SER A 38 -6.43 -9.19 11.85
N PHE A 39 -6.34 -8.57 13.03
CA PHE A 39 -7.03 -7.33 13.33
C PHE A 39 -6.33 -6.12 12.68
N SER A 40 -5.00 -6.12 12.62
CA SER A 40 -4.21 -5.02 12.06
C SER A 40 -4.47 -4.75 10.58
N SER A 41 -4.79 -5.79 9.79
CA SER A 41 -5.12 -5.62 8.38
C SER A 41 -6.45 -4.90 8.13
N SER A 42 -7.28 -4.70 9.16
CA SER A 42 -8.45 -3.83 9.05
C SER A 42 -8.10 -2.33 9.09
N PHE A 43 -6.90 -1.96 9.52
CA PHE A 43 -6.47 -0.56 9.66
C PHE A 43 -5.78 0.02 8.43
N TYR A 44 -5.63 -0.75 7.35
CA TYR A 44 -5.08 -0.22 6.10
C TYR A 44 -5.99 0.89 5.55
N GLN A 45 -5.41 2.07 5.33
CA GLN A 45 -6.15 3.26 4.88
C GLN A 45 -6.00 3.45 3.37
N PRO A 46 -7.04 3.96 2.68
CA PRO A 46 -6.95 4.35 1.28
C PRO A 46 -5.85 5.39 1.05
N ASN A 47 -5.19 5.32 -0.10
CA ASN A 47 -4.08 6.20 -0.47
C ASN A 47 -4.31 6.84 -1.86
N PRO A 48 -5.33 7.71 -2.00
CA PRO A 48 -5.64 8.36 -3.27
C PRO A 48 -4.49 9.27 -3.72
N SER A 49 -4.43 9.54 -5.01
CA SER A 49 -3.44 10.47 -5.57
C SER A 49 -3.87 11.91 -5.30
N ASN A 50 -2.92 12.79 -4.99
CA ASN A 50 -3.17 14.22 -4.77
C ASN A 50 -2.97 15.03 -6.05
N GLU A 51 -1.98 14.63 -6.86
CA GLU A 51 -1.59 15.33 -8.06
C GLU A 51 -1.04 14.30 -9.06
N VAL A 52 -1.47 14.42 -10.32
CA VAL A 52 -1.02 13.58 -11.42
C VAL A 52 -0.57 14.48 -12.56
N ASN A 53 0.74 14.54 -12.80
CA ASN A 53 1.32 15.23 -13.94
C ASN A 53 1.54 14.25 -15.10
N VAL A 54 1.14 14.63 -16.30
CA VAL A 54 1.26 13.85 -17.52
C VAL A 54 1.95 14.67 -18.59
N GLU A 55 2.95 14.08 -19.23
CA GLU A 55 3.73 14.68 -20.29
C GLU A 55 3.83 13.74 -21.50
N ILE A 56 3.67 14.28 -22.71
CA ILE A 56 3.91 13.56 -23.96
C ILE A 56 5.07 14.22 -24.68
N LYS A 57 6.12 13.44 -24.97
CA LYS A 57 7.34 13.89 -25.66
C LYS A 57 7.48 13.19 -27.00
N LEU A 58 7.79 13.97 -28.04
CA LEU A 58 8.21 13.45 -29.33
C LEU A 58 9.75 13.40 -29.33
N GLY A 59 10.34 12.21 -29.29
CA GLY A 59 11.79 12.05 -29.24
C GLY A 59 12.41 12.60 -27.94
N PRO A 60 13.64 13.16 -28.02
CA PRO A 60 14.33 13.78 -26.89
C PRO A 60 13.97 15.28 -26.70
N TYR A 61 12.96 15.78 -27.39
CA TYR A 61 12.63 17.21 -27.41
C TYR A 61 11.67 17.61 -26.28
N LEU A 62 11.35 18.91 -26.21
CA LEU A 62 10.37 19.46 -25.28
C LEU A 62 9.01 18.74 -25.41
N PRO A 63 8.26 18.59 -24.29
CA PRO A 63 6.95 17.97 -24.33
C PRO A 63 6.03 18.75 -25.26
N ILE A 64 5.28 18.02 -26.08
CA ILE A 64 4.22 18.59 -26.92
C ILE A 64 2.93 18.76 -26.14
N TYR A 65 2.73 17.97 -25.09
CA TYR A 65 1.57 18.09 -24.21
C TYR A 65 2.02 17.92 -22.77
N GLN A 66 1.53 18.81 -21.92
CA GLN A 66 1.72 18.76 -20.48
C GLN A 66 0.40 19.12 -19.80
N MET A 67 -0.01 18.30 -18.83
CA MET A 67 -1.22 18.51 -18.05
C MET A 67 -1.01 18.02 -16.63
N THR A 68 -1.48 18.79 -15.66
CA THR A 68 -1.45 18.42 -14.24
C THR A 68 -2.89 18.38 -13.72
N ALA A 69 -3.35 17.18 -13.37
CA ALA A 69 -4.65 16.96 -12.76
C ALA A 69 -4.55 17.03 -11.23
N GLN A 70 -5.38 17.87 -10.61
CA GLN A 70 -5.46 18.09 -9.16
C GLN A 70 -6.91 18.27 -8.72
N ASP A 71 -7.18 18.02 -7.43
CA ASP A 71 -8.46 18.27 -6.75
C ASP A 71 -9.70 17.79 -7.53
N ILE A 72 -10.35 18.69 -8.29
CA ILE A 72 -11.59 18.44 -9.03
C ILE A 72 -11.43 17.43 -10.17
N ASP A 73 -10.20 17.30 -10.69
CA ASP A 73 -9.88 16.36 -11.76
C ASP A 73 -9.66 14.93 -11.25
N LEU A 74 -9.55 14.76 -9.94
CA LEU A 74 -9.20 13.51 -9.26
C LEU A 74 -10.40 12.97 -8.46
N VAL A 75 -11.32 12.30 -9.15
CA VAL A 75 -12.63 11.92 -8.57
C VAL A 75 -12.64 10.46 -8.10
N PRO A 76 -12.96 10.16 -6.83
CA PRO A 76 -13.03 8.78 -6.33
C PRO A 76 -14.21 8.02 -6.95
N PHE A 77 -14.10 6.69 -7.02
CA PHE A 77 -15.17 5.83 -7.52
C PHE A 77 -16.38 5.82 -6.57
N THR A 78 -17.58 5.81 -7.15
CA THR A 78 -18.80 5.55 -6.38
C THR A 78 -19.06 4.04 -6.26
N SER A 79 -19.91 3.65 -5.30
CA SER A 79 -20.33 2.25 -5.16
C SER A 79 -21.09 1.74 -6.39
N ALA A 80 -21.80 2.65 -7.09
CA ALA A 80 -22.50 2.34 -8.33
C ALA A 80 -21.52 2.11 -9.48
N ASP A 81 -20.45 2.90 -9.57
CA ASP A 81 -19.40 2.71 -10.58
C ASP A 81 -18.75 1.34 -10.42
N LEU A 82 -18.32 1.00 -9.20
CA LEU A 82 -17.67 -0.28 -8.93
C LEU A 82 -18.60 -1.45 -9.29
N LYS A 83 -19.88 -1.36 -8.94
CA LYS A 83 -20.87 -2.36 -9.35
C LYS A 83 -20.98 -2.45 -10.88
N ALA A 84 -21.11 -1.31 -11.57
CA ALA A 84 -21.23 -1.28 -13.01
C ALA A 84 -19.96 -1.81 -13.73
N LEU A 85 -18.77 -1.63 -13.15
CA LEU A 85 -17.53 -2.24 -13.63
C LEU A 85 -17.58 -3.78 -13.52
N ARG A 86 -18.07 -4.31 -12.40
CA ARG A 86 -18.26 -5.76 -12.20
C ARG A 86 -19.31 -6.32 -13.15
N ASP A 87 -20.48 -5.68 -13.23
CA ASP A 87 -21.56 -6.05 -14.16
C ASP A 87 -21.05 -6.04 -15.62
N ARG A 88 -20.17 -5.10 -15.97
CA ARG A 88 -19.52 -5.07 -17.29
C ARG A 88 -18.62 -6.28 -17.49
N ILE A 89 -17.76 -6.61 -16.53
CA ILE A 89 -16.88 -7.79 -16.60
C ILE A 89 -17.69 -9.08 -16.82
N ASP A 90 -18.85 -9.18 -16.18
CA ASP A 90 -19.75 -10.32 -16.38
C ASP A 90 -20.34 -10.36 -17.78
N SER A 91 -20.76 -9.21 -18.31
CA SER A 91 -21.36 -9.10 -19.65
C SER A 91 -20.40 -9.39 -20.81
N LEU A 92 -19.09 -9.42 -20.55
CA LEU A 92 -18.08 -9.68 -21.57
C LEU A 92 -17.98 -11.19 -21.88
N ASN A 93 -17.95 -11.55 -23.16
CA ASN A 93 -17.74 -12.94 -23.61
C ASN A 93 -16.25 -13.32 -23.61
N ILE A 94 -15.62 -13.38 -22.44
CA ILE A 94 -14.20 -13.75 -22.25
C ILE A 94 -14.11 -15.06 -21.45
N GLU A 95 -13.00 -15.79 -21.59
CA GLU A 95 -12.67 -17.00 -20.85
C GLU A 95 -12.86 -16.82 -19.34
N THR A 96 -13.51 -17.80 -18.69
CA THR A 96 -13.82 -17.78 -17.25
C THR A 96 -12.59 -17.52 -16.38
N ALA A 97 -11.42 -18.09 -16.73
CA ALA A 97 -10.18 -17.88 -16.00
C ALA A 97 -9.71 -16.40 -15.96
N THR A 98 -9.97 -15.65 -17.03
CA THR A 98 -9.66 -14.20 -17.08
C THR A 98 -10.63 -13.39 -16.24
N LYS A 99 -11.92 -13.76 -16.21
CA LYS A 99 -12.92 -13.16 -15.32
C LYS A 99 -12.55 -13.40 -13.86
N ASP A 100 -12.19 -14.64 -13.50
CA ASP A 100 -11.77 -15.00 -12.15
C ASP A 100 -10.50 -14.23 -11.72
N SER A 101 -9.56 -14.02 -12.64
CA SER A 101 -8.36 -13.21 -12.39
C SER A 101 -8.70 -11.74 -12.16
N ALA A 102 -9.59 -11.16 -12.97
CA ALA A 102 -10.07 -9.79 -12.79
C ALA A 102 -10.85 -9.62 -11.47
N TYR A 103 -11.71 -10.59 -11.12
CA TYR A 103 -12.41 -10.61 -9.83
C TYR A 103 -11.46 -10.78 -8.65
N GLY A 104 -10.43 -11.60 -8.78
CA GLY A 104 -9.37 -11.75 -7.79
C GLY A 104 -8.69 -10.43 -7.50
N PHE A 105 -8.34 -9.67 -8.55
CA PHE A 105 -7.77 -8.33 -8.43
C PHE A 105 -8.75 -7.34 -7.80
N LEU A 106 -9.99 -7.25 -8.32
CA LEU A 106 -11.01 -6.31 -7.84
C LEU A 106 -11.52 -6.59 -6.42
N ARG A 107 -11.21 -7.75 -5.84
CA ARG A 107 -11.56 -8.07 -4.45
C ARG A 107 -10.70 -7.32 -3.45
N ASP A 108 -9.47 -7.00 -3.82
CA ASP A 108 -8.51 -6.38 -2.91
C ASP A 108 -8.74 -4.85 -2.80
N PHE A 109 -9.52 -4.28 -3.73
CA PHE A 109 -9.85 -2.84 -3.79
C PHE A 109 -11.30 -2.55 -3.41
N ASN A 110 -11.48 -1.54 -2.58
CA ASN A 110 -12.76 -0.89 -2.30
C ASN A 110 -12.95 0.32 -3.21
N ARG A 111 -14.16 0.90 -3.19
CA ARG A 111 -14.47 2.11 -3.98
C ARG A 111 -13.54 3.29 -3.66
N ASP A 112 -13.11 3.42 -2.40
CA ASP A 112 -12.31 4.55 -1.94
C ASP A 112 -10.82 4.40 -2.36
N ASP A 113 -10.44 3.20 -2.81
CA ASP A 113 -9.09 2.91 -3.30
C ASP A 113 -8.95 3.20 -4.81
N ILE A 114 -10.07 3.34 -5.51
CA ILE A 114 -10.13 3.53 -6.97
C ILE A 114 -10.48 4.99 -7.28
N GLN A 115 -9.72 5.60 -8.19
CA GLN A 115 -9.87 7.01 -8.54
C GLN A 115 -9.83 7.21 -10.05
N CYS A 116 -10.75 8.02 -10.57
CA CYS A 116 -10.69 8.56 -11.93
C CYS A 116 -9.74 9.77 -11.95
N VAL A 117 -8.84 9.79 -12.94
CA VAL A 117 -7.97 10.92 -13.25
C VAL A 117 -8.43 11.51 -14.57
N ASN A 118 -9.02 12.70 -14.53
CA ASN A 118 -9.48 13.41 -15.70
C ASN A 118 -8.42 14.42 -16.14
N LEU A 119 -7.85 14.22 -17.32
CA LEU A 119 -6.88 15.12 -17.92
C LEU A 119 -7.59 16.00 -18.93
N PHE A 120 -7.33 17.31 -18.92
CA PHE A 120 -7.86 18.20 -19.93
C PHE A 120 -7.20 17.93 -21.29
N ALA A 121 -7.99 17.94 -22.37
CA ALA A 121 -7.53 17.66 -23.72
C ALA A 121 -6.46 18.65 -24.22
N THR A 122 -6.58 19.91 -23.82
CA THR A 122 -5.68 20.98 -24.24
C THR A 122 -4.44 21.01 -23.34
N SER A 123 -3.25 21.12 -23.95
CA SER A 123 -2.00 21.34 -23.20
C SER A 123 -2.08 22.63 -22.38
N VAL A 124 -1.54 22.61 -21.16
CA VAL A 124 -1.43 23.80 -20.30
C VAL A 124 -0.43 24.80 -20.89
N ASP A 125 0.67 24.29 -21.43
CA ASP A 125 1.76 25.11 -21.98
C ASP A 125 1.59 25.36 -23.47
N LEU A 126 1.99 26.56 -23.90
CA LEU A 126 2.17 26.89 -25.31
C LEU A 126 3.36 26.12 -25.89
N TRP A 127 3.26 25.74 -27.16
CA TRP A 127 4.29 24.92 -27.79
C TRP A 127 5.40 25.79 -28.38
N GLU A 128 6.48 25.93 -27.62
CA GLU A 128 7.68 26.64 -28.03
C GLU A 128 8.73 25.66 -28.59
N ILE A 129 8.94 25.68 -29.91
CA ILE A 129 9.97 24.89 -30.59
C ILE A 129 10.92 25.80 -31.37
N SER A 130 12.22 25.66 -31.14
CA SER A 130 13.22 26.40 -31.91
C SER A 130 13.26 25.90 -33.36
N GLN A 131 13.48 26.81 -34.31
CA GLN A 131 13.58 26.50 -35.74
C GLN A 131 14.56 25.35 -36.07
N PRO A 132 15.80 25.30 -35.54
CA PRO A 132 16.71 24.19 -35.85
C PRO A 132 16.21 22.84 -35.34
N VAL A 133 15.50 22.82 -34.21
CA VAL A 133 14.90 21.59 -33.69
C VAL A 133 13.73 21.15 -34.57
N ARG A 134 12.89 22.08 -35.02
CA ARG A 134 11.80 21.82 -35.98
C ARG A 134 12.33 21.19 -37.26
N ASP A 135 13.38 21.76 -37.87
CA ASP A 135 14.01 21.22 -39.08
C ASP A 135 14.59 19.83 -38.85
N THR A 136 15.20 19.59 -37.68
CA THR A 136 15.74 18.29 -37.31
C THR A 136 14.64 17.24 -37.15
N VAL A 137 13.51 17.59 -36.52
CA VAL A 137 12.35 16.70 -36.39
C VAL A 137 11.78 16.36 -37.77
N VAL A 138 11.62 17.34 -38.65
CA VAL A 138 11.12 17.13 -40.02
C VAL A 138 12.08 16.22 -40.81
N ASN A 139 13.39 16.44 -40.72
CA ASN A 139 14.39 15.60 -41.38
C ASN A 139 14.35 14.15 -40.84
N ASN A 140 14.20 13.96 -39.53
CA ASN A 140 14.04 12.64 -38.93
C ASN A 140 12.76 11.94 -39.40
N LEU A 141 11.64 12.66 -39.50
CA LEU A 141 10.37 12.12 -39.98
C LEU A 141 10.41 11.73 -41.48
N ARG A 142 11.18 12.47 -42.30
CA ARG A 142 11.44 12.13 -43.71
C ARG A 142 12.39 10.94 -43.88
N SER A 143 13.32 10.76 -42.94
CA SER A 143 14.26 9.64 -42.93
C SER A 143 13.60 8.33 -42.47
N ASN A 144 14.28 7.19 -42.61
CA ASN A 144 13.79 5.89 -42.09
C ASN A 144 13.99 5.70 -40.58
N VAL A 145 14.37 6.73 -39.83
CA VAL A 145 14.60 6.64 -38.37
C VAL A 145 13.27 6.53 -37.63
N THR A 146 13.17 5.61 -36.68
CA THR A 146 12.00 5.50 -35.79
C THR A 146 11.98 6.64 -34.78
N VAL A 147 10.90 7.41 -34.74
CA VAL A 147 10.73 8.51 -33.79
C VAL A 147 9.92 8.01 -32.59
N PRO A 148 10.48 7.93 -31.38
CA PRO A 148 9.75 7.45 -30.21
C PRO A 148 8.84 8.56 -29.67
N VAL A 149 7.59 8.21 -29.37
CA VAL A 149 6.63 9.04 -28.64
C VAL A 149 6.55 8.49 -27.23
N ARG A 150 6.90 9.30 -26.23
CA ARG A 150 6.91 8.90 -24.83
C ARG A 150 5.77 9.57 -24.09
N PHE A 151 4.90 8.76 -23.48
CA PHE A 151 3.92 9.20 -22.50
C PHE A 151 4.50 8.93 -21.11
N SER A 152 4.80 9.99 -20.37
CA SER A 152 5.32 9.90 -18.99
C SER A 152 4.31 10.48 -18.02
N TYR A 153 4.15 9.81 -16.88
CA TYR A 153 3.25 10.26 -15.83
C TYR A 153 3.96 10.23 -14.47
N THR A 154 3.70 11.25 -13.68
CA THR A 154 4.26 11.46 -12.34
C THR A 154 3.11 11.62 -11.37
N ILE A 155 3.01 10.70 -10.43
CA ILE A 155 1.94 10.64 -9.43
C ILE A 155 2.53 11.10 -8.11
N ARG A 156 1.89 12.06 -7.48
CA ARG A 156 2.27 12.59 -6.17
C ARG A 156 1.17 12.31 -5.16
N ARG A 157 1.58 11.85 -3.99
CA ARG A 157 0.70 11.51 -2.87
C ARG A 157 1.17 12.15 -1.57
N SER A 158 0.23 12.29 -0.65
CA SER A 158 0.53 12.64 0.74
C SER A 158 1.60 11.72 1.33
N PRO A 159 2.50 12.24 2.17
CA PRO A 159 3.53 11.45 2.80
C PRO A 159 2.92 10.34 3.67
N LEU A 160 3.43 9.12 3.50
CA LEU A 160 2.96 7.91 4.17
C LEU A 160 3.45 7.81 5.63
N ASP A 161 4.56 8.48 5.92
CA ASP A 161 5.27 8.42 7.19
C ASP A 161 5.33 9.85 7.75
N GLN A 162 4.66 10.13 8.88
CA GLN A 162 4.83 11.38 9.66
C GLN A 162 6.12 11.35 10.52
N ASP A 163 7.02 10.41 10.27
CA ASP A 163 8.27 10.31 11.01
C ASP A 163 9.31 11.26 10.39
N ASN A 164 9.41 12.47 10.95
CA ASN A 164 10.60 13.33 11.14
C ASN A 164 11.85 13.13 10.24
N SER A 165 11.67 12.88 8.94
CA SER A 165 12.69 13.04 7.91
C SER A 165 12.05 13.78 6.73
N GLY A 166 11.81 15.07 6.94
CA GLY A 166 11.50 16.07 5.91
C GLY A 166 10.58 15.60 4.79
N ASP A 167 9.29 15.50 5.08
CA ASP A 167 8.15 15.83 4.19
C ASP A 167 8.41 15.77 2.67
N GLN A 168 8.85 14.62 2.16
CA GLN A 168 8.86 14.37 0.72
C GLN A 168 7.63 13.54 0.39
N ALA A 169 6.69 14.17 -0.32
CA ALA A 169 5.56 13.48 -0.95
C ALA A 169 6.05 12.19 -1.63
N THR A 170 5.27 11.10 -1.56
CA THR A 170 5.67 9.90 -2.30
C THR A 170 5.43 10.15 -3.78
N ILE A 171 6.53 10.26 -4.53
CA ILE A 171 6.51 10.49 -5.98
C ILE A 171 6.75 9.15 -6.66
N VAL A 172 5.83 8.81 -7.54
CA VAL A 172 5.87 7.56 -8.30
C VAL A 172 5.77 7.89 -9.78
N THR A 173 6.72 7.42 -10.58
CA THR A 173 6.81 7.71 -12.01
C THR A 173 6.70 6.47 -12.87
N GLY A 174 6.12 6.63 -14.06
CA GLY A 174 6.06 5.59 -15.08
C GLY A 174 6.09 6.20 -16.48
N GLU A 175 6.41 5.38 -17.47
CA GLU A 175 6.43 5.79 -18.87
C GLU A 175 5.93 4.66 -19.77
N ASN A 176 5.25 5.04 -20.85
CA ASN A 176 4.91 4.18 -21.98
C ASN A 176 5.50 4.80 -23.25
N THR A 177 6.09 3.98 -24.13
CA THR A 177 6.77 4.48 -25.32
C THR A 177 6.29 3.76 -26.58
N VAL A 178 5.85 4.52 -27.57
CA VAL A 178 5.40 4.01 -28.88
C VAL A 178 6.31 4.56 -29.98
N GLY A 179 6.85 3.69 -30.84
CA GLY A 179 7.72 4.12 -31.94
C GLY A 179 6.94 4.40 -33.23
N ILE A 180 7.08 5.60 -33.79
CA ILE A 180 6.57 5.91 -35.14
C ILE A 180 7.56 5.35 -36.16
N THR A 181 7.19 4.24 -36.79
CA THR A 181 8.05 3.53 -37.74
C THR A 181 7.97 4.14 -39.14
N ALA A 182 8.87 3.74 -40.04
CA ALA A 182 8.86 4.22 -41.44
C ALA A 182 7.62 3.77 -42.22
N ASN A 183 6.91 2.76 -41.73
CA ASN A 183 5.67 2.27 -42.33
C ASN A 183 4.49 3.20 -42.06
N ASP A 184 4.55 4.00 -40.99
CA ASP A 184 3.48 4.90 -40.56
C ASP A 184 3.49 6.23 -41.34
N LYS A 185 3.42 6.12 -42.67
CA LYS A 185 3.53 7.27 -43.59
C LYS A 185 2.45 8.32 -43.35
N SER A 186 1.24 7.92 -42.95
CA SER A 186 0.14 8.84 -42.63
C SER A 186 0.47 9.76 -41.45
N ILE A 187 0.93 9.18 -40.33
CA ILE A 187 1.30 9.93 -39.12
C ILE A 187 2.48 10.85 -39.40
N ARG A 188 3.49 10.35 -40.13
CA ARG A 188 4.69 11.13 -40.50
C ARG A 188 4.34 12.32 -41.40
N ASN A 189 3.54 12.11 -42.44
CA ASN A 189 3.15 13.18 -43.34
C ASN A 189 2.31 14.24 -42.62
N ALA A 190 1.36 13.82 -41.78
CA ALA A 190 0.56 14.74 -40.96
C ALA A 190 1.44 15.57 -40.01
N LEU A 191 2.40 14.95 -39.32
CA LEU A 191 3.36 15.66 -38.47
C LEU A 191 4.22 16.66 -39.26
N ILE A 192 4.70 16.28 -40.45
CA ILE A 192 5.50 17.16 -41.32
C ILE A 192 4.66 18.37 -41.78
N GLU A 193 3.39 18.16 -42.16
CA GLU A 193 2.49 19.25 -42.55
C GLU A 193 2.21 20.21 -41.39
N ILE A 194 1.96 19.68 -40.19
CA ILE A 194 1.80 20.46 -38.96
C ILE A 194 3.08 21.28 -38.67
N LEU A 195 4.26 20.65 -38.77
CA LEU A 195 5.55 21.29 -38.49
C LEU A 195 5.94 22.34 -39.52
N ASN A 196 5.61 22.16 -40.79
CA ASN A 196 5.89 23.15 -41.84
C ASN A 196 4.94 24.35 -41.81
N GLY A 197 3.96 24.38 -40.89
CA GLY A 197 3.03 25.48 -40.75
C GLY A 197 2.04 25.58 -41.92
N ALA A 198 1.78 24.48 -42.63
CA ALA A 198 0.77 24.40 -43.69
C ALA A 198 -0.65 24.35 -43.10
N MET A 199 -0.94 25.25 -42.16
CA MET A 199 -2.20 25.30 -41.44
C MET A 199 -3.17 26.19 -42.19
N ASP A 200 -3.61 25.72 -43.36
CA ASP A 200 -4.64 26.39 -44.15
C ASP A 200 -5.91 26.61 -43.30
N SER A 201 -6.58 27.71 -43.57
CA SER A 201 -7.67 28.30 -42.77
C SER A 201 -8.91 27.43 -42.56
N ARG A 202 -8.96 26.19 -43.07
CA ARG A 202 -10.17 25.34 -43.07
C ARG A 202 -9.99 23.93 -42.53
N THR A 203 -8.78 23.46 -42.22
CA THR A 203 -8.56 22.06 -41.77
C THR A 203 -7.56 21.98 -40.62
N THR A 204 -8.03 21.56 -39.44
CA THR A 204 -7.17 21.06 -38.35
C THR A 204 -6.63 19.69 -38.78
N ILE A 205 -5.31 19.61 -39.01
CA ILE A 205 -4.65 18.33 -39.33
C ILE A 205 -4.47 17.57 -38.02
N ASN A 206 -5.15 16.43 -37.92
CA ASN A 206 -5.08 15.55 -36.76
C ASN A 206 -4.45 14.21 -37.17
N PHE A 207 -3.68 13.60 -36.28
CA PHE A 207 -3.14 12.25 -36.47
C PHE A 207 -3.39 11.40 -35.23
N THR A 208 -3.56 10.09 -35.42
CA THR A 208 -3.83 9.15 -34.33
C THR A 208 -2.60 8.33 -34.02
N ILE A 209 -2.17 8.32 -32.75
CA ILE A 209 -1.18 7.38 -32.23
C ILE A 209 -1.93 6.26 -31.53
N VAL A 210 -1.66 5.02 -31.95
CA VAL A 210 -2.24 3.83 -31.34
C VAL A 210 -1.48 3.41 -30.09
N ASN A 211 -2.21 2.90 -29.10
CA ASN A 211 -1.68 2.32 -27.86
C ASN A 211 -0.77 3.24 -27.01
N LEU A 212 -1.10 4.53 -26.89
CA LEU A 212 -0.26 5.49 -26.16
C LEU A 212 -0.65 5.68 -24.69
N LEU A 213 -1.95 5.90 -24.39
CA LEU A 213 -2.42 6.25 -23.05
C LEU A 213 -2.82 5.00 -22.25
N PRO A 214 -2.12 4.61 -21.17
CA PRO A 214 -2.55 3.52 -20.31
C PRO A 214 -3.83 3.92 -19.54
N ARG A 215 -4.88 3.13 -19.69
CA ARG A 215 -6.21 3.49 -19.15
C ARG A 215 -6.41 3.05 -17.71
N PHE A 216 -5.84 1.90 -17.33
CA PHE A 216 -5.91 1.33 -15.99
C PHE A 216 -4.52 1.17 -15.41
N LEU A 217 -4.24 1.81 -14.28
CA LEU A 217 -2.94 1.74 -13.60
C LEU A 217 -3.09 1.21 -12.17
N HIS A 218 -2.25 0.25 -11.80
CA HIS A 218 -2.08 -0.20 -10.42
C HIS A 218 -0.96 0.59 -9.76
N VAL A 219 -1.33 1.46 -8.83
CA VAL A 219 -0.41 2.41 -8.24
C VAL A 219 -0.03 1.96 -6.84
N LYS A 220 1.14 1.32 -6.73
CA LYS A 220 1.71 0.82 -5.47
C LYS A 220 2.26 1.97 -4.61
N PRO A 221 2.49 1.79 -3.30
CA PRO A 221 2.85 2.91 -2.40
C PRO A 221 4.25 3.49 -2.61
N LYS A 222 5.26 2.65 -2.90
CA LYS A 222 6.68 3.06 -3.09
C LYS A 222 7.34 2.44 -4.33
N ALA A 223 6.58 1.69 -5.14
CA ALA A 223 7.08 1.03 -6.33
C ALA A 223 6.54 1.71 -7.58
N LYS A 224 7.18 1.48 -8.73
CA LYS A 224 6.69 1.98 -10.02
C LYS A 224 5.25 1.50 -10.25
N PRO A 225 4.37 2.33 -10.82
CA PRO A 225 3.00 1.93 -11.12
C PRO A 225 3.10 0.82 -12.14
N GLU A 226 2.36 -0.25 -11.86
CA GLU A 226 2.33 -1.40 -12.74
C GLU A 226 1.04 -1.36 -13.54
N GLU A 227 1.17 -1.81 -14.77
CA GLU A 227 0.03 -2.16 -15.58
C GLU A 227 -0.68 -3.37 -14.94
N ILE A 228 -1.99 -3.28 -14.74
CA ILE A 228 -2.80 -4.39 -14.26
C ILE A 228 -2.81 -5.53 -15.27
N PHE A 229 -2.00 -6.56 -14.98
CA PHE A 229 -1.88 -7.74 -15.83
C PHE A 229 -3.16 -8.58 -15.90
N ALA A 230 -4.04 -8.50 -14.89
CA ALA A 230 -5.34 -9.16 -14.89
C ALA A 230 -6.25 -8.68 -16.04
N PHE A 231 -6.09 -7.43 -16.48
CA PHE A 231 -6.77 -6.86 -17.65
C PHE A 231 -5.93 -6.95 -18.94
N LYS A 232 -4.67 -7.40 -18.86
CA LYS A 232 -3.70 -7.37 -19.97
C LYS A 232 -3.67 -8.66 -20.79
N ASN A 233 -4.13 -9.80 -20.27
CA ASN A 233 -3.70 -11.06 -20.85
C ASN A 233 -4.58 -11.57 -22.01
N SER A 234 -4.01 -11.50 -23.22
CA SER A 234 -3.90 -12.69 -24.05
C SER A 234 -2.41 -13.06 -24.15
N ASN A 235 -2.11 -14.33 -23.87
CA ASN A 235 -0.84 -15.03 -24.12
C ASN A 235 0.26 -14.88 -23.06
N PHE A 236 0.08 -15.56 -21.92
CA PHE A 236 1.19 -15.87 -21.02
C PHE A 236 1.32 -17.37 -20.74
N ILE A 237 1.21 -18.24 -21.74
CA ILE A 237 2.04 -19.45 -21.88
C ILE A 237 2.20 -19.69 -23.39
N LEU A 238 3.45 -19.75 -23.85
CA LEU A 238 3.89 -20.05 -25.21
C LEU A 238 3.06 -21.12 -25.95
N LYS A 239 3.01 -20.97 -27.28
CA LYS A 239 3.06 -22.08 -28.24
C LYS A 239 2.10 -23.23 -27.94
N ASN A 240 0.89 -23.14 -28.47
CA ASN A 240 0.31 -24.17 -29.34
C ASN A 240 -1.00 -23.57 -29.85
N PHE A 241 -1.31 -23.76 -31.13
CA PHE A 241 -2.58 -23.37 -31.75
C PHE A 241 -2.77 -21.91 -32.24
N ILE A 242 -1.72 -21.23 -32.70
CA ILE A 242 -1.91 -20.49 -33.96
C ILE A 242 -2.09 -21.59 -35.02
N ASP A 243 -3.32 -22.06 -35.27
CA ASP A 243 -3.69 -22.59 -36.59
C ASP A 243 -5.15 -23.05 -36.78
N TYR A 244 -6.02 -23.15 -35.76
CA TYR A 244 -7.33 -23.78 -36.03
C TYR A 244 -8.59 -22.92 -36.00
N LEU A 245 -8.62 -21.69 -35.49
CA LEU A 245 -9.87 -20.90 -35.57
C LEU A 245 -9.63 -19.46 -36.05
N LYS A 246 -9.24 -19.40 -37.33
CA LYS A 246 -9.44 -18.28 -38.27
C LYS A 246 -10.92 -17.89 -38.47
N SER A 247 -11.82 -18.19 -37.55
CA SER A 247 -13.24 -17.83 -37.66
C SER A 247 -13.81 -17.41 -36.30
N THR A 248 -13.53 -16.17 -35.92
CA THR A 248 -14.49 -15.21 -35.31
C THR A 248 -13.70 -13.96 -34.96
N PHE A 249 -13.93 -12.91 -35.74
CA PHE A 249 -13.35 -11.60 -35.62
C PHE A 249 -13.96 -10.88 -34.38
N CYS A 250 -13.54 -11.26 -33.17
CA CYS A 250 -13.92 -10.57 -31.92
C CYS A 250 -13.01 -10.90 -30.72
N ILE A 251 -11.69 -11.04 -30.96
CA ILE A 251 -10.69 -11.19 -29.86
C ILE A 251 -9.73 -9.99 -29.83
N LEU A 252 -9.72 -9.14 -30.87
CA LEU A 252 -8.94 -7.91 -30.93
C LEU A 252 -9.57 -6.72 -30.19
N GLY A 253 -10.78 -6.87 -29.64
CA GLY A 253 -11.49 -5.79 -28.94
C GLY A 253 -10.88 -5.42 -27.59
N PHE A 254 -10.26 -6.37 -26.88
CA PHE A 254 -9.67 -6.11 -25.56
C PHE A 254 -8.18 -5.71 -25.62
N LEU A 255 -7.48 -6.02 -26.71
CA LEU A 255 -6.12 -5.53 -26.94
C LEU A 255 -6.08 -4.02 -27.22
N ASN A 256 -7.21 -3.43 -27.64
CA ASN A 256 -7.37 -2.00 -27.92
C ASN A 256 -8.00 -1.19 -26.77
N ASP A 257 -8.40 -1.80 -25.66
CA ASP A 257 -9.05 -1.09 -24.53
C ASP A 257 -8.10 -0.85 -23.34
N TYR A 258 -6.91 -1.45 -23.36
CA TYR A 258 -5.90 -1.26 -22.31
C TYR A 258 -5.16 0.07 -22.47
N TYR A 259 -4.75 0.32 -23.72
CA TYR A 259 -4.17 1.57 -24.13
C TYR A 259 -5.14 2.28 -25.05
N ALA A 260 -5.48 3.51 -24.70
CA ALA A 260 -6.28 4.35 -25.55
C ALA A 260 -5.44 4.91 -26.70
N ASN A 261 -6.07 4.97 -27.87
CA ASN A 261 -5.55 5.64 -29.05
C ASN A 261 -5.78 7.14 -28.89
N ILE A 262 -4.75 7.95 -29.11
CA ILE A 262 -4.84 9.41 -28.95
C ILE A 262 -4.77 10.06 -30.33
N THR A 263 -5.80 10.82 -30.69
CA THR A 263 -5.74 11.81 -31.76
C THR A 263 -5.13 13.10 -31.26
N MET A 264 -4.07 13.54 -31.91
CA MET A 264 -3.37 14.78 -31.61
C MET A 264 -3.59 15.77 -32.75
N GLY A 265 -3.90 17.00 -32.42
CA GLY A 265 -3.99 18.12 -33.34
C GLY A 265 -3.23 19.31 -32.79
N LEU A 266 -2.72 20.15 -33.68
CA LEU A 266 -2.22 21.47 -33.31
C LEU A 266 -3.36 22.47 -33.48
N ASN A 267 -3.54 23.38 -32.53
CA ASN A 267 -4.51 24.45 -32.58
C ASN A 267 -3.78 25.80 -32.45
N SER A 268 -4.40 26.88 -32.93
CA SER A 268 -3.78 28.21 -32.99
C SER A 268 -4.81 29.32 -32.83
N THR A 269 -4.43 30.39 -32.13
CA THR A 269 -5.24 31.62 -32.01
C THR A 269 -5.20 32.40 -33.31
N LYS A 270 -6.13 32.11 -34.23
CA LYS A 270 -6.34 32.92 -35.45
C LYS A 270 -7.21 34.17 -35.20
N THR A 271 -7.70 34.36 -33.98
CA THR A 271 -8.61 35.45 -33.60
C THR A 271 -7.90 36.77 -33.29
N VAL A 272 -6.59 36.73 -33.04
CA VAL A 272 -5.75 37.92 -32.81
C VAL A 272 -4.81 38.09 -34.01
N PRO A 273 -4.81 39.25 -34.69
CA PRO A 273 -3.83 39.52 -35.74
C PRO A 273 -2.41 39.45 -35.17
N ASN A 274 -1.51 38.72 -35.84
CA ASN A 274 -0.09 38.53 -35.50
C ASN A 274 0.24 37.59 -34.32
N SER A 275 -0.72 36.91 -33.68
CA SER A 275 -0.37 35.86 -32.72
C SER A 275 0.05 34.58 -33.45
N THR A 276 1.26 34.10 -33.18
CA THR A 276 1.77 32.81 -33.66
C THR A 276 1.63 31.72 -32.60
N ASP A 277 0.80 31.96 -31.58
CA ASP A 277 0.65 31.05 -30.45
C ASP A 277 -0.05 29.78 -30.94
N VAL A 278 0.61 28.66 -30.65
CA VAL A 278 0.17 27.32 -31.02
C VAL A 278 0.25 26.43 -29.80
N TRP A 279 -0.72 25.55 -29.65
CA TRP A 279 -0.76 24.56 -28.57
C TRP A 279 -1.30 23.24 -29.11
N TRP A 280 -0.99 22.16 -28.40
CA TRP A 280 -1.46 20.83 -28.75
C TRP A 280 -2.79 20.53 -28.07
N GLU A 281 -3.68 19.89 -28.81
CA GLU A 281 -4.97 19.39 -28.35
C GLU A 281 -5.03 17.89 -28.59
N MET A 282 -5.42 17.17 -27.53
CA MET A 282 -5.45 15.72 -27.47
C MET A 282 -6.90 15.26 -27.33
N SER A 283 -7.31 14.31 -28.15
CA SER A 283 -8.61 13.66 -28.04
C SER A 283 -8.44 12.15 -28.09
N GLU A 284 -9.34 11.42 -27.45
CA GLU A 284 -9.34 9.96 -27.54
C GLU A 284 -10.00 9.52 -28.86
N TYR A 285 -9.32 8.66 -29.63
CA TYR A 285 -9.81 8.19 -30.93
C TYR A 285 -10.71 6.96 -30.79
N GLY A 286 -11.93 7.06 -31.33
CA GLY A 286 -12.94 6.00 -31.28
C GLY A 286 -13.95 6.25 -30.15
N ASN A 287 -14.98 5.40 -30.06
CA ASN A 287 -15.97 5.52 -28.99
C ASN A 287 -15.23 5.45 -27.65
N LYS A 288 -15.28 6.59 -26.95
CA LYS A 288 -15.04 6.72 -25.54
C LYS A 288 -15.74 5.55 -24.85
N TYR A 289 -14.94 4.57 -24.45
CA TYR A 289 -15.26 3.46 -23.55
C TYR A 289 -16.28 2.41 -24.05
N SER A 290 -15.98 1.15 -23.75
CA SER A 290 -17.01 0.13 -23.48
C SER A 290 -17.71 0.36 -22.12
N TYR A 291 -17.06 1.07 -21.20
CA TYR A 291 -17.54 1.42 -19.85
C TYR A 291 -16.96 2.76 -19.37
N THR A 292 -17.81 3.78 -19.25
CA THR A 292 -17.52 5.05 -18.59
C THR A 292 -18.00 5.00 -17.14
N PRO A 293 -17.11 5.04 -16.13
CA PRO A 293 -17.56 5.33 -14.78
C PRO A 293 -18.11 6.77 -14.71
N SER A 294 -19.04 7.03 -13.81
CA SER A 294 -19.59 8.38 -13.61
C SER A 294 -18.55 9.39 -13.13
N CYS A 295 -17.44 8.93 -12.54
CA CYS A 295 -16.30 9.77 -12.17
C CYS A 295 -15.42 10.21 -13.35
N ALA A 296 -15.55 9.58 -14.53
CA ALA A 296 -14.80 9.96 -15.73
C ALA A 296 -15.57 11.03 -16.51
N PHE A 297 -14.93 12.17 -16.79
CA PHE A 297 -15.57 13.24 -17.53
C PHE A 297 -15.81 12.83 -18.99
N SER A 298 -17.08 12.86 -19.41
CA SER A 298 -17.49 12.56 -20.78
C SER A 298 -17.47 13.84 -21.63
N GLY A 299 -16.95 13.74 -22.86
CA GLY A 299 -16.76 14.88 -23.78
C GLY A 299 -15.43 14.82 -24.54
N GLN A 300 -15.31 15.49 -25.69
CA GLN A 300 -14.06 15.49 -26.47
C GLN A 300 -12.89 16.23 -25.78
N ASN A 301 -13.18 16.95 -24.70
CA ASN A 301 -12.24 17.85 -24.03
C ASN A 301 -11.50 17.21 -22.85
N TYR A 302 -11.72 15.93 -22.56
CA TYR A 302 -11.06 15.24 -21.45
C TYR A 302 -10.60 13.84 -21.84
N LEU A 303 -9.41 13.47 -21.39
CA LEU A 303 -8.92 12.09 -21.37
C LEU A 303 -9.12 11.57 -19.94
N SER A 304 -9.45 10.30 -19.75
CA SER A 304 -9.57 9.74 -18.39
C SER A 304 -8.72 8.50 -18.21
N MET A 305 -8.05 8.42 -17.07
CA MET A 305 -7.38 7.22 -16.58
C MET A 305 -8.05 6.75 -15.28
N ILE A 306 -7.93 5.48 -14.95
CA ILE A 306 -8.46 4.88 -13.73
C ILE A 306 -7.30 4.29 -12.94
N PHE A 307 -7.12 4.79 -11.72
CA PHE A 307 -6.05 4.38 -10.82
C PHE A 307 -6.60 3.47 -9.74
N PHE A 308 -5.95 2.33 -9.54
CA PHE A 308 -6.17 1.43 -8.41
C PHE A 308 -5.03 1.65 -7.43
N ASN A 309 -5.33 2.31 -6.31
CA ASN A 309 -4.32 2.67 -5.32
C ASN A 309 -4.23 1.60 -4.24
N ASP A 310 -3.02 1.09 -3.97
CA ASP A 310 -2.81 0.21 -2.83
C ASP A 310 -3.00 0.97 -1.52
N LYS A 311 -3.67 0.31 -0.58
CA LYS A 311 -3.80 0.81 0.78
C LYS A 311 -2.46 0.84 1.49
N VAL A 312 -2.37 1.72 2.48
CA VAL A 312 -1.15 1.96 3.24
C VAL A 312 -1.40 1.77 4.72
N SER A 313 -0.39 1.24 5.41
CA SER A 313 -0.44 1.08 6.86
C SER A 313 -0.31 2.46 7.50
N PRO A 314 -1.18 2.84 8.44
CA PRO A 314 -1.03 4.10 9.16
C PRO A 314 0.32 4.16 9.89
N ALA A 315 0.88 5.37 10.02
CA ALA A 315 2.24 5.59 10.53
C ALA A 315 2.53 4.86 11.85
N ASN A 316 1.56 4.83 12.78
CA ASN A 316 1.70 4.19 14.10
C ASN A 316 1.98 2.68 14.04
N ILE A 317 1.61 2.00 12.94
CA ILE A 317 1.79 0.56 12.74
C ILE A 317 2.63 0.25 11.49
N SER A 318 3.23 1.24 10.83
CA SER A 318 4.11 1.05 9.67
C SER A 318 5.39 0.27 10.03
N PHE A 319 5.80 0.28 11.31
CA PHE A 319 6.90 -0.56 11.80
C PHE A 319 6.61 -2.07 11.64
N LEU A 320 5.34 -2.49 11.73
CA LEU A 320 4.95 -3.89 11.62
C LEU A 320 5.18 -4.45 10.21
N THR A 321 4.87 -3.64 9.19
CA THR A 321 5.07 -4.01 7.80
C THR A 321 6.54 -3.98 7.40
N ARG A 322 7.36 -3.12 8.05
CA ARG A 322 8.81 -3.01 7.79
C ARG A 322 9.63 -4.16 8.39
N TYR A 323 9.42 -4.48 9.67
CA TYR A 323 10.21 -5.52 10.37
C TYR A 323 9.67 -6.94 10.18
N GLY A 324 8.48 -7.06 9.58
CA GLY A 324 7.85 -8.33 9.29
C GLY A 324 7.18 -8.96 10.51
N ILE A 325 6.01 -9.54 10.26
CA ILE A 325 5.15 -10.15 11.28
C ILE A 325 5.86 -11.29 12.02
N ILE A 326 6.74 -12.02 11.32
CA ILE A 326 7.50 -13.12 11.89
C ILE A 326 8.54 -12.64 12.92
N GLY A 327 9.13 -11.45 12.71
CA GLY A 327 10.05 -10.83 13.64
C GLY A 327 9.36 -10.38 14.93
N LEU A 328 8.19 -9.74 14.80
CA LEU A 328 7.39 -9.40 15.99
C LEU A 328 6.92 -10.65 16.73
N TYR A 329 6.42 -11.67 16.02
CA TYR A 329 5.96 -12.91 16.63
C TYR A 329 7.08 -13.60 17.43
N THR A 330 8.24 -13.79 16.82
CA THR A 330 9.38 -14.46 17.46
C THR A 330 9.89 -13.70 18.68
N THR A 331 10.01 -12.37 18.58
CA THR A 331 10.43 -11.54 19.71
C THR A 331 9.43 -11.59 20.86
N PHE A 332 8.12 -11.44 20.58
CA PHE A 332 7.07 -11.53 21.57
C PHE A 332 7.06 -12.89 22.28
N VAL A 333 7.10 -13.99 21.52
CA VAL A 333 7.09 -15.36 22.08
C VAL A 333 8.34 -15.62 22.93
N VAL A 334 9.53 -15.15 22.51
CA VAL A 334 10.75 -15.28 23.30
C VAL A 334 10.67 -14.51 24.62
N VAL A 335 10.12 -13.29 24.60
CA VAL A 335 9.94 -12.48 25.81
C VAL A 335 8.97 -13.16 26.78
N VAL A 336 7.82 -13.63 26.29
CA VAL A 336 6.84 -14.38 27.08
C VAL A 336 7.47 -15.66 27.66
N ALA A 337 8.17 -16.44 26.84
CA ALA A 337 8.84 -17.66 27.29
C ALA A 337 9.89 -17.39 28.38
N ARG A 338 10.65 -16.30 28.27
CA ARG A 338 11.60 -15.87 29.30
C ARG A 338 10.88 -15.50 30.60
N LEU A 339 9.77 -14.77 30.52
CA LEU A 339 8.97 -14.40 31.68
C LEU A 339 8.42 -15.63 32.41
N PHE A 340 7.83 -16.59 31.66
CA PHE A 340 7.38 -17.87 32.22
C PHE A 340 8.52 -18.66 32.84
N ARG A 341 9.69 -18.69 32.21
CA ARG A 341 10.88 -19.38 32.75
C ARG A 341 11.31 -18.78 34.09
N THR A 342 11.20 -17.46 34.28
CA THR A 342 11.53 -16.81 35.55
C THR A 342 10.52 -17.18 36.65
N ILE A 343 9.23 -17.24 36.35
CA ILE A 343 8.19 -17.63 37.32
C ILE A 343 8.40 -19.07 37.82
N LEU A 344 8.80 -19.99 36.93
CA LEU A 344 9.02 -21.40 37.26
C LEU A 344 10.32 -21.66 38.04
N GLN A 345 11.23 -20.68 38.16
CA GLN A 345 12.48 -20.80 38.94
C GLN A 345 12.26 -20.62 40.44
N THR A 346 11.29 -21.35 41.00
CA THR A 346 10.93 -21.24 42.42
C THR A 346 11.93 -21.93 43.35
N SER A 347 12.84 -22.77 42.82
CA SER A 347 13.78 -23.56 43.64
C SER A 347 14.68 -22.70 44.53
N ARG A 348 15.09 -21.53 44.05
CA ARG A 348 15.98 -20.61 44.78
C ARG A 348 15.28 -19.93 45.97
N THR A 349 13.96 -19.80 45.94
CA THR A 349 13.18 -19.11 46.97
C THR A 349 12.54 -20.07 47.97
N ILE A 350 12.72 -21.40 47.83
CA ILE A 350 12.12 -22.39 48.74
C ILE A 350 12.49 -22.10 50.20
N MET A 351 13.77 -21.76 50.46
CA MET A 351 14.26 -21.49 51.82
C MET A 351 13.56 -20.30 52.52
N PHE A 352 12.94 -19.40 51.75
CA PHE A 352 12.24 -18.22 52.27
C PHE A 352 10.72 -18.36 52.23
N ASN A 353 10.18 -19.15 51.31
CA ASN A 353 8.73 -19.30 51.12
C ASN A 353 8.14 -20.45 51.97
N GLU A 354 8.88 -21.56 52.12
CA GLU A 354 8.39 -22.77 52.80
C GLU A 354 8.78 -22.77 54.29
N LEU A 355 8.19 -21.84 55.06
CA LEU A 355 8.43 -21.70 56.50
C LEU A 355 7.24 -22.24 57.31
N PRO A 356 7.44 -23.15 58.27
CA PRO A 356 6.33 -23.84 58.95
C PRO A 356 5.56 -22.95 59.94
N ASN A 357 6.23 -22.07 60.69
CA ASN A 357 5.59 -21.05 61.52
C ASN A 357 6.37 -19.73 61.43
N VAL A 358 5.72 -18.66 60.95
CA VAL A 358 6.30 -17.32 60.78
C VAL A 358 5.93 -16.33 61.89
N GLU A 359 5.21 -16.75 62.93
CA GLU A 359 4.69 -15.87 63.98
C GLU A 359 5.80 -15.08 64.71
N ARG A 360 6.90 -15.74 65.09
CA ARG A 360 8.04 -15.05 65.72
C ARG A 360 8.71 -14.03 64.78
N LEU A 361 8.76 -14.34 63.49
CA LEU A 361 9.31 -13.45 62.47
C LEU A 361 8.40 -12.24 62.26
N TRP A 362 7.09 -12.49 62.25
CA TRP A 362 6.09 -11.45 62.19
C TRP A 362 6.12 -10.52 63.42
N HIS A 363 6.30 -11.08 64.62
CA HIS A 363 6.52 -10.27 65.84
C HIS A 363 7.79 -9.42 65.75
N LEU A 364 8.91 -9.99 65.32
CA LEU A 364 10.15 -9.23 65.13
C LEU A 364 9.96 -8.07 64.14
N LEU A 365 9.29 -8.30 63.01
CA LEU A 365 8.98 -7.25 62.04
C LEU A 365 8.09 -6.17 62.66
N ARG A 366 7.06 -6.56 63.42
CA ARG A 366 6.17 -5.62 64.12
C ARG A 366 6.91 -4.80 65.17
N ASP A 367 7.83 -5.40 65.92
CA ASP A 367 8.63 -4.71 66.93
C ASP A 367 9.54 -3.67 66.27
N ILE A 368 10.14 -3.98 65.11
CA ILE A 368 10.88 -3.00 64.28
C ILE A 368 9.98 -1.83 63.88
N TYR A 369 8.76 -2.11 63.41
CA TYR A 369 7.79 -1.04 63.06
C TYR A 369 7.42 -0.16 64.27
N LEU A 370 7.17 -0.76 65.44
CA LEU A 370 6.83 -0.02 66.66
C LEU A 370 8.00 0.85 67.15
N VAL A 371 9.22 0.33 67.13
CA VAL A 371 10.41 1.07 67.56
C VAL A 371 10.70 2.25 66.62
N ARG A 372 10.47 2.06 65.32
CA ARG A 372 10.54 3.14 64.31
C ARG A 372 9.50 4.23 64.56
N GLU A 373 8.25 3.86 64.85
CA GLU A 373 7.17 4.82 65.14
C GLU A 373 7.47 5.67 66.38
N ASN A 374 8.15 5.07 67.37
CA ASN A 374 8.58 5.77 68.58
C ASN A 374 9.91 6.52 68.45
N ASN A 375 10.49 6.63 67.24
CA ASN A 375 11.79 7.28 66.96
C ASN A 375 12.97 6.73 67.78
N MET A 376 12.91 5.47 68.19
CA MET A 376 13.94 4.81 69.00
C MET A 376 14.99 4.12 68.10
N LEU A 377 15.73 4.91 67.33
CA LEU A 377 16.65 4.43 66.27
C LEU A 377 17.72 3.43 66.73
N PRO A 378 18.34 3.54 67.93
CA PRO A 378 19.33 2.55 68.37
C PRO A 378 18.75 1.15 68.56
N PHE A 379 17.52 1.05 69.07
CA PHE A 379 16.82 -0.23 69.21
C PHE A 379 16.36 -0.77 67.85
N GLU A 380 16.04 0.12 66.90
CA GLU A 380 15.71 -0.28 65.53
C GLU A 380 16.92 -0.94 64.87
N GLU A 381 18.11 -0.36 65.01
CA GLU A 381 19.36 -0.90 64.47
C GLU A 381 19.64 -2.31 65.00
N GLU A 382 19.48 -2.54 66.31
CA GLU A 382 19.70 -3.85 66.92
C GLU A 382 18.70 -4.91 66.41
N LEU A 383 17.41 -4.57 66.36
CA LEU A 383 16.36 -5.47 65.85
C LEU A 383 16.52 -5.75 64.36
N PHE A 384 16.95 -4.76 63.56
CA PHE A 384 17.23 -4.92 62.15
C PHE A 384 18.47 -5.78 61.91
N ALA A 385 19.55 -5.58 62.67
CA ALA A 385 20.74 -6.43 62.61
C ALA A 385 20.39 -7.90 62.91
N LYS A 386 19.51 -8.13 63.89
CA LYS A 386 18.96 -9.46 64.20
C LYS A 386 18.17 -10.06 63.04
N LEU A 387 17.35 -9.26 62.34
CA LEU A 387 16.62 -9.68 61.14
C LEU A 387 17.57 -10.09 60.01
N VAL A 388 18.57 -9.26 59.70
CA VAL A 388 19.58 -9.53 58.67
C VAL A 388 20.36 -10.80 58.98
N PHE A 389 20.81 -10.96 60.23
CA PHE A 389 21.51 -12.17 60.67
C PHE A 389 20.67 -13.43 60.46
N LEU A 390 19.38 -13.36 60.75
CA LEU A 390 18.44 -14.46 60.57
C LEU A 390 18.25 -14.83 59.10
N TYR A 391 18.21 -13.87 58.17
CA TYR A 391 18.14 -14.15 56.73
C TYR A 391 19.48 -14.56 56.10
N ARG A 392 20.62 -14.28 56.77
CA ARG A 392 21.96 -14.69 56.32
C ARG A 392 22.26 -16.18 56.58
N SER A 393 21.56 -16.81 57.54
CA SER A 393 21.77 -18.21 57.91
C SER A 393 20.47 -19.02 57.77
N PRO A 394 20.36 -19.94 56.78
CA PRO A 394 19.17 -20.77 56.61
C PRO A 394 18.89 -21.66 57.83
N GLU A 395 19.93 -22.14 58.51
CA GLU A 395 19.79 -22.98 59.69
C GLU A 395 19.15 -22.23 60.86
N THR A 396 19.55 -20.97 61.06
CA THR A 396 18.99 -20.10 62.09
C THR A 396 17.52 -19.79 61.77
N LEU A 397 17.21 -19.47 60.50
CA LEU A 397 15.85 -19.23 60.03
C LEU A 397 14.94 -20.44 60.27
N ILE A 398 15.41 -21.66 59.98
CA ILE A 398 14.65 -22.90 60.25
C ILE A 398 14.43 -23.08 61.74
N ARG A 399 15.47 -22.93 62.58
CA ARG A 399 15.34 -23.05 64.04
C ARG A 399 14.36 -22.03 64.61
N PHE A 400 14.38 -20.81 64.09
CA PHE A 400 13.50 -19.73 64.53
C PHE A 400 12.04 -19.98 64.15
N THR A 401 11.78 -20.58 62.98
CA THR A 401 10.45 -20.85 62.45
C THR A 401 9.86 -22.20 62.84
N LYS A 402 10.56 -23.01 63.66
CA LYS A 402 10.02 -24.28 64.16
C LYS A 402 8.69 -24.08 64.88
N PRO A 403 7.69 -24.95 64.66
CA PRO A 403 6.48 -24.96 65.46
C PRO A 403 6.85 -25.20 66.93
N LYS A 404 6.15 -24.53 67.84
CA LYS A 404 6.28 -24.79 69.27
C LYS A 404 5.82 -26.23 69.49
N SER A 405 6.70 -27.11 69.96
CA SER A 405 6.28 -28.40 70.48
C SER A 405 5.40 -28.11 71.71
N GLU A 406 4.15 -28.56 71.67
CA GLU A 406 3.33 -28.68 72.89
C GLU A 406 3.99 -29.65 73.87
#